data_AF-A0A9Q5ZA31-F1
#
_entry.id   AF-A0A9Q5ZA31-F1
#
_cell.length_a   1.000
_cell.length_b   1.000
_cell.length_c   1.000
_cell.angle_alpha   90.00
_cell.angle_beta   90.00
_cell.angle_gamma   90.00
#
_symmetry.space_group_name_H-M   'P 1'
#
loop_
_entity.id
_entity.type
_entity.pdbx_description
1 polymer ?
#
loop_
_entity_poly.entity_id
_entity_poly.type
_entity_poly.pdbx_seq_one_letter_code
_entity_poly.pdbx_strand_id
1 'polypeptide(L)'
;MTSFFGRKKKIKFNPSKTALKIAWWGVIGLGLWICYLNIGPYAYVVKILSSKVIDTTLIQGFYAIPLLGKFLQAIGLISHWGIGLLIWAVIQVCQILPILLKHNRKYIKNILDEVISDEVYQVRETDDPLVAQLKRLHNLLPLQSIRKARTYAKVAYGVDAVFCTIAYPPIPGGDIGQLLFVLVTGQLHLIDWGAVALMVITMFCVEILLNIGLWWAETTRYLK
;
A
#
# COMPACT_ATOMS: atom_id res chain seq x y z
N MET A 1 -43.86 -47.50 6.61
CA MET A 1 -43.72 -46.03 6.43
C MET A 1 -43.18 -45.44 7.72
N THR A 2 -41.87 -45.21 7.79
CA THR A 2 -41.17 -44.60 8.94
C THR A 2 -40.78 -43.18 8.56
N SER A 3 -41.32 -42.18 9.26
CA SER A 3 -41.08 -40.77 8.97
C SER A 3 -39.71 -40.33 9.51
N PHE A 4 -38.86 -39.87 8.58
CA PHE A 4 -37.61 -39.17 8.83
C PHE A 4 -37.91 -37.78 9.45
N PHE A 5 -38.05 -37.70 10.77
CA PHE A 5 -38.03 -36.41 11.46
C PHE A 5 -36.58 -35.91 11.56
N GLY A 6 -36.18 -35.09 10.59
CA GLY A 6 -34.93 -34.35 10.62
C GLY A 6 -34.85 -33.47 11.87
N ARG A 7 -33.89 -33.78 12.76
CA ARG A 7 -33.53 -32.90 13.87
C ARG A 7 -33.06 -31.55 13.31
N LYS A 8 -33.89 -30.50 13.44
CA LYS A 8 -33.48 -29.11 13.22
C LYS A 8 -32.32 -28.81 14.17
N LYS A 9 -31.10 -28.70 13.63
CA LYS A 9 -29.90 -28.29 14.36
C LYS A 9 -30.18 -26.89 14.95
N LYS A 10 -30.45 -26.80 16.25
CA LYS A 10 -30.57 -25.52 16.96
C LYS A 10 -29.23 -24.79 16.83
N ILE A 11 -29.19 -23.71 16.06
CA ILE A 11 -28.03 -22.82 15.99
C ILE A 11 -27.88 -22.22 17.39
N LYS A 12 -26.95 -22.73 18.19
CA LYS A 12 -26.60 -22.14 19.49
C LYS A 12 -25.96 -20.78 19.19
N PHE A 13 -26.73 -19.71 19.37
CA PHE A 13 -26.23 -18.35 19.33
C PHE A 13 -25.17 -18.20 20.41
N ASN A 14 -23.91 -18.00 20.01
CA ASN A 14 -22.84 -17.69 20.93
C ASN A 14 -22.53 -16.19 20.81
N PRO A 15 -23.00 -15.35 21.74
CA PRO A 15 -22.90 -13.89 21.63
C PRO A 15 -21.46 -13.40 21.48
N SER A 16 -20.47 -14.10 22.07
CA SER A 16 -19.06 -13.74 21.94
C SER A 16 -18.52 -13.96 20.52
N LYS A 17 -18.95 -15.03 19.84
CA LYS A 17 -18.55 -15.29 18.44
C LYS A 17 -19.21 -14.33 17.46
N THR A 18 -20.44 -13.90 17.74
CA THR A 18 -21.15 -12.91 16.93
C THR A 18 -20.53 -11.52 17.10
N ALA A 19 -20.24 -11.10 18.33
CA ALA A 19 -19.59 -9.81 18.62
C ALA A 19 -18.20 -9.73 17.95
N LEU A 20 -17.40 -10.80 18.01
CA LEU A 20 -16.09 -10.85 17.38
C LEU A 20 -16.16 -10.76 15.84
N LYS A 21 -17.20 -11.34 15.22
CA LYS A 21 -17.45 -11.19 13.78
C LYS A 21 -17.85 -9.75 13.41
N ILE A 22 -18.68 -9.10 14.22
CA ILE A 22 -19.10 -7.71 13.98
C ILE A 22 -17.88 -6.78 14.11
N ALA A 23 -17.07 -6.95 15.16
CA ALA A 23 -15.84 -6.20 15.34
C ALA A 23 -14.88 -6.37 14.15
N TRP A 24 -14.73 -7.61 13.64
CA TRP A 24 -13.92 -7.90 12.46
C TRP A 24 -14.39 -7.15 11.21
N TRP A 25 -15.70 -7.16 10.92
CA TRP A 25 -16.26 -6.39 9.81
C TRP A 25 -16.11 -4.88 10.01
N GLY A 26 -16.19 -4.40 11.24
CA GLY A 26 -15.90 -3.01 11.59
C GLY A 26 -14.45 -2.61 11.26
N VAL A 27 -13.47 -3.45 11.59
CA VAL A 27 -12.05 -3.23 11.24
C VAL A 27 -11.86 -3.21 9.72
N ILE A 28 -12.49 -4.13 8.98
CA ILE A 28 -12.43 -4.14 7.51
C ILE A 28 -13.04 -2.85 6.94
N GLY A 29 -14.22 -2.45 7.40
CA GLY A 29 -14.89 -1.24 6.93
C GLY A 29 -14.06 0.02 7.19
N LEU A 30 -13.49 0.14 8.40
CA LEU A 30 -12.59 1.23 8.75
C LEU A 30 -11.32 1.22 7.87
N GLY A 31 -10.76 0.04 7.61
CA GLY A 31 -9.59 -0.11 6.74
C GLY A 31 -9.87 0.34 5.30
N LEU A 32 -11.01 -0.06 4.74
CA LEU A 32 -11.42 0.38 3.39
C LEU A 32 -11.64 1.89 3.33
N TRP A 33 -12.24 2.48 4.37
CA TRP A 33 -12.41 3.93 4.47
C TRP A 33 -11.07 4.66 4.51
N ILE A 34 -10.11 4.17 5.29
CA ILE A 34 -8.75 4.75 5.36
C ILE A 34 -8.03 4.61 4.02
N CYS A 35 -8.12 3.46 3.35
CA CYS A 35 -7.57 3.29 2.00
C CYS A 35 -8.19 4.30 1.01
N TYR A 36 -9.50 4.55 1.09
CA TYR A 36 -10.15 5.56 0.26
C TYR A 36 -9.57 6.97 0.50
N LEU A 37 -9.41 7.37 1.76
CA LEU A 37 -8.81 8.66 2.10
C LEU A 37 -7.37 8.78 1.61
N ASN A 38 -6.61 7.70 1.70
CA ASN A 38 -5.21 7.66 1.26
C ASN A 38 -5.01 7.77 -0.25
N ILE A 39 -6.03 7.52 -1.07
CA ILE A 39 -5.96 7.76 -2.52
C ILE A 39 -6.00 9.27 -2.83
N GLY A 40 -6.59 10.07 -1.95
CA GLY A 40 -6.81 11.51 -2.14
C GLY A 40 -5.57 12.30 -2.56
N PRO A 41 -4.43 12.18 -1.86
CA PRO A 41 -3.16 12.83 -2.23
C PRO A 41 -2.72 12.55 -3.66
N TYR A 42 -2.81 11.29 -4.10
CA TYR A 42 -2.40 10.87 -5.44
C TYR A 42 -3.34 11.42 -6.50
N ALA A 43 -4.66 11.36 -6.24
CA ALA A 43 -5.66 11.97 -7.13
C ALA A 43 -5.45 13.49 -7.26
N TYR A 44 -5.07 14.16 -6.17
CA TYR A 44 -4.76 15.60 -6.16
C TYR A 44 -3.52 15.93 -7.00
N VAL A 45 -2.42 15.18 -6.83
CA VAL A 45 -1.20 15.37 -7.63
C VAL A 45 -1.48 15.13 -9.11
N VAL A 46 -2.20 14.07 -9.45
CA VAL A 46 -2.62 13.79 -10.84
C VAL A 46 -3.46 14.93 -11.40
N LYS A 47 -4.37 15.51 -10.60
CA LYS A 47 -5.19 16.65 -11.01
C LYS A 47 -4.34 17.89 -11.33
N ILE A 48 -3.31 18.19 -10.53
CA ILE A 48 -2.41 19.32 -10.80
C ILE A 48 -1.61 19.07 -12.09
N LEU A 49 -1.08 17.86 -12.26
CA LEU A 49 -0.29 17.50 -13.43
C LEU A 49 -1.14 17.52 -14.70
N SER A 50 -2.37 17.01 -14.64
CA SER A 50 -3.28 17.02 -15.79
C SER A 50 -3.75 18.43 -16.13
N SER A 51 -4.02 19.30 -15.15
CA SER A 51 -4.41 20.69 -15.42
C SER A 51 -3.30 21.50 -16.09
N LYS A 52 -2.02 21.20 -15.81
CA LYS A 52 -0.87 21.85 -16.45
C LYS A 52 -0.61 21.39 -17.89
N VAL A 53 -1.05 20.17 -18.24
CA VAL A 53 -0.90 19.62 -19.60
C VAL A 53 -2.05 20.08 -20.53
N ILE A 54 -3.17 20.55 -19.97
CA ILE A 54 -4.38 20.96 -20.69
C ILE A 54 -4.35 22.44 -21.14
N ASP A 55 -3.18 23.09 -21.15
CA ASP A 55 -2.98 24.42 -21.78
C ASP A 55 -2.91 24.33 -23.31
N THR A 56 -3.92 23.71 -23.92
CA THR A 56 -4.23 23.86 -25.34
C THR A 56 -5.58 24.54 -25.47
N THR A 57 -5.55 25.76 -25.97
CA THR A 57 -6.64 26.72 -26.27
C THR A 57 -7.89 26.09 -26.92
N LEU A 58 -7.77 24.89 -27.49
CA LEU A 58 -8.86 24.08 -28.04
C LEU A 58 -9.82 23.52 -26.98
N ILE A 59 -9.33 23.11 -25.81
CA ILE A 59 -10.16 22.42 -24.80
C ILE A 59 -11.04 23.41 -24.03
N GLN A 60 -10.57 24.65 -23.83
CA GLN A 60 -11.37 25.73 -23.21
C GLN A 60 -12.63 26.07 -24.03
N GLY A 61 -12.56 25.94 -25.36
CA GLY A 61 -13.72 26.10 -26.26
C GLY A 61 -14.80 25.03 -26.06
N PHE A 62 -14.42 23.81 -25.68
CA PHE A 62 -15.36 22.72 -25.41
C PHE A 62 -15.98 22.80 -24.00
N TYR A 63 -15.30 23.38 -23.02
CA TYR A 63 -15.84 23.63 -21.68
C TYR A 63 -16.89 24.74 -21.62
N ALA A 64 -16.96 25.62 -22.63
CA ALA A 64 -17.97 26.68 -22.73
C ALA A 64 -19.38 26.16 -23.04
N ILE A 65 -19.51 24.91 -23.49
CA ILE A 65 -20.81 24.27 -23.77
C ILE A 65 -21.33 23.64 -22.45
N PRO A 66 -22.47 24.09 -21.87
CA PRO A 66 -22.88 23.74 -20.50
C PRO A 66 -23.05 22.25 -20.21
N LEU A 67 -23.46 21.46 -21.22
CA LEU A 67 -23.65 20.02 -21.10
C LEU A 67 -22.35 19.24 -21.33
N LEU A 68 -21.59 19.65 -22.36
CA LEU A 68 -20.33 19.01 -22.75
C LEU A 68 -19.23 19.27 -21.70
N GLY A 69 -19.17 20.48 -21.15
CA GLY A 69 -18.23 20.86 -20.10
C GLY A 69 -18.46 20.08 -18.80
N LYS A 70 -19.71 19.83 -18.40
CA LYS A 70 -20.02 18.98 -17.23
C LYS A 70 -19.65 17.51 -17.46
N PHE A 71 -19.85 16.99 -18.66
CA PHE A 71 -19.46 15.62 -19.03
C PHE A 71 -17.94 15.45 -19.07
N LEU A 72 -17.22 16.40 -19.67
CA LEU A 72 -15.74 16.41 -19.69
C LEU A 72 -15.15 16.62 -18.29
N GLN A 73 -15.78 17.40 -17.42
CA GLN A 73 -15.40 17.51 -16.00
C GLN A 73 -15.64 16.20 -15.25
N ALA A 74 -16.74 15.49 -15.50
CA ALA A 74 -17.02 14.20 -14.89
C ALA A 74 -16.02 13.12 -15.35
N ILE A 75 -15.67 13.09 -16.64
CA ILE A 75 -14.61 12.21 -17.18
C ILE A 75 -13.24 12.57 -16.58
N GLY A 76 -12.92 13.86 -16.43
CA GLY A 76 -11.70 14.33 -15.77
C GLY A 76 -11.61 13.96 -14.28
N LEU A 77 -12.74 14.03 -13.56
CA LEU A 77 -12.86 13.59 -12.16
C LEU A 77 -12.66 12.09 -12.00
N ILE A 78 -13.30 11.29 -12.86
CA ILE A 78 -13.15 9.83 -12.87
C ILE A 78 -11.72 9.44 -13.28
N SER A 79 -11.12 10.16 -14.23
CA SER A 79 -9.78 9.84 -14.73
C SER A 79 -8.68 10.11 -13.70
N HIS A 80 -8.71 11.23 -12.98
CA HIS A 80 -7.66 11.53 -12.01
C HIS A 80 -7.73 10.65 -10.75
N TRP A 81 -8.93 10.29 -10.28
CA TRP A 81 -9.09 9.33 -9.17
C TRP A 81 -8.69 7.92 -9.59
N GLY A 82 -9.02 7.49 -10.81
CA GLY A 82 -8.61 6.19 -11.34
C GLY A 82 -7.10 6.06 -11.48
N ILE A 83 -6.44 7.08 -12.06
CA ILE A 83 -4.97 7.11 -12.19
C ILE A 83 -4.32 7.24 -10.80
N GLY A 84 -4.88 8.08 -9.91
CA GLY A 84 -4.41 8.22 -8.53
C GLY A 84 -4.46 6.91 -7.76
N LEU A 85 -5.56 6.14 -7.90
CA LEU A 85 -5.70 4.80 -7.33
C LEU A 85 -4.64 3.84 -7.86
N LEU A 86 -4.35 3.84 -9.16
CA LEU A 86 -3.33 2.95 -9.74
C LEU A 86 -1.94 3.28 -9.21
N ILE A 87 -1.58 4.56 -9.13
CA ILE A 87 -0.29 5.01 -8.58
C ILE A 87 -0.18 4.61 -7.11
N TRP A 88 -1.20 4.93 -6.31
CA TRP A 88 -1.26 4.55 -4.90
C TRP A 88 -1.13 3.03 -4.73
N ALA A 89 -1.87 2.24 -5.51
CA ALA A 89 -1.85 0.78 -5.41
C ALA A 89 -0.46 0.20 -5.67
N VAL A 90 0.27 0.71 -6.67
CA VAL A 90 1.65 0.27 -6.96
C VAL A 90 2.58 0.59 -5.80
N ILE A 91 2.55 1.83 -5.30
CA ILE A 91 3.37 2.27 -4.15
C ILE A 91 3.05 1.43 -2.91
N GLN A 92 1.76 1.27 -2.63
CA GLN A 92 1.26 0.54 -1.48
C GLN A 92 1.66 -0.94 -1.52
N VAL A 93 1.62 -1.59 -2.69
CA VAL A 93 2.12 -2.96 -2.87
C VAL A 93 3.61 -3.04 -2.57
N CYS A 94 4.41 -2.10 -3.06
CA CYS A 94 5.86 -2.07 -2.78
C CYS A 94 6.17 -1.90 -1.28
N GLN A 95 5.40 -1.05 -0.58
CA GLN A 95 5.53 -0.82 0.87
C GLN A 95 5.12 -2.05 1.69
N ILE A 96 3.99 -2.68 1.34
CA ILE A 96 3.42 -3.81 2.08
C ILE A 96 4.16 -5.12 1.84
N LEU A 97 4.71 -5.33 0.65
CA LEU A 97 5.38 -6.58 0.25
C LEU A 97 6.40 -7.10 1.29
N PRO A 98 7.38 -6.32 1.79
CA PRO A 98 8.31 -6.81 2.79
C PRO A 98 7.64 -7.18 4.13
N ILE A 99 6.52 -6.56 4.49
CA ILE A 99 5.76 -6.90 5.71
C ILE A 99 5.11 -8.27 5.54
N LEU A 100 4.43 -8.50 4.41
CA LEU A 100 3.80 -9.79 4.10
C LEU A 100 4.80 -10.94 4.02
N LEU A 101 5.96 -10.72 3.37
CA LEU A 101 7.02 -11.73 3.28
C LEU A 101 7.58 -12.10 4.66
N LYS A 102 7.73 -11.13 5.57
CA LYS A 102 8.20 -11.37 6.93
C LYS A 102 7.16 -12.08 7.81
N HIS A 103 5.88 -11.84 7.57
CA HIS A 103 4.82 -12.42 8.39
C HIS A 103 4.46 -13.85 7.95
N ASN A 104 4.79 -14.24 6.73
CA ASN A 104 4.57 -15.59 6.24
C ASN A 104 5.60 -16.57 6.83
N ARG A 105 5.28 -17.14 7.99
CA ARG A 105 6.12 -18.13 8.69
C ARG A 105 6.48 -19.34 7.82
N LYS A 106 5.57 -19.79 6.95
CA LYS A 106 5.85 -20.89 6.02
C LYS A 106 6.90 -20.48 4.99
N TYR A 107 6.79 -19.26 4.47
CA TYR A 107 7.79 -18.74 3.53
C TYR A 107 9.16 -18.62 4.21
N ILE A 108 9.24 -18.01 5.40
CA ILE A 108 10.51 -17.93 6.15
C ILE A 108 11.05 -19.32 6.47
N LYS A 109 10.19 -20.24 6.91
CA LYS A 109 10.60 -21.61 7.21
C LYS A 109 11.13 -22.31 5.96
N ASN A 110 10.45 -22.20 4.82
CA ASN A 110 10.91 -22.80 3.58
C ASN A 110 12.26 -22.22 3.13
N ILE A 111 12.47 -20.90 3.26
CA ILE A 111 13.77 -20.27 3.00
C ILE A 111 14.83 -20.81 3.96
N LEU A 112 14.49 -20.95 5.24
CA LEU A 112 15.43 -21.44 6.25
C LEU A 112 15.77 -22.92 6.02
N ASP A 113 14.77 -23.74 5.71
CA ASP A 113 14.93 -25.16 5.38
C ASP A 113 15.76 -25.33 4.10
N GLU A 114 15.59 -24.47 3.08
CA GLU A 114 16.39 -24.45 1.84
C GLU A 114 17.83 -23.94 2.05
N VAL A 115 18.06 -23.07 3.06
CA VAL A 115 19.40 -22.61 3.44
C VAL A 115 20.12 -23.62 4.36
N ILE A 116 19.38 -24.34 5.20
CA ILE A 116 19.91 -25.33 6.14
C ILE A 116 20.08 -26.70 5.49
N SER A 117 19.23 -27.07 4.52
CA SER A 117 19.38 -28.33 3.80
C SER A 117 20.64 -28.27 2.94
N ASP A 118 21.37 -29.40 2.86
CA ASP A 118 22.47 -29.62 1.92
C ASP A 118 22.02 -29.58 0.43
N GLU A 119 20.76 -29.18 0.15
CA GLU A 119 20.21 -29.00 -1.20
C GLU A 119 20.64 -27.68 -1.84
N VAL A 120 21.40 -26.82 -1.14
CA VAL A 120 22.15 -25.72 -1.76
C VAL A 120 23.02 -26.32 -2.86
N TYR A 121 22.69 -26.03 -4.12
CA TYR A 121 23.40 -26.63 -5.24
C TYR A 121 24.89 -26.32 -5.12
N GLN A 122 25.69 -27.36 -4.86
CA GLN A 122 27.13 -27.21 -4.79
C GLN A 122 27.65 -26.83 -6.19
N VAL A 123 28.30 -25.67 -6.25
CA VAL A 123 28.95 -25.18 -7.45
C VAL A 123 30.30 -25.86 -7.53
N ARG A 124 30.47 -26.79 -8.46
CA ARG A 124 31.74 -27.50 -8.68
C ARG A 124 32.53 -26.79 -9.77
N GLU A 125 33.85 -26.83 -9.70
CA GLU A 125 34.73 -26.25 -10.74
C GLU A 125 34.63 -26.99 -12.08
N THR A 126 34.10 -28.22 -12.06
CA THR A 126 33.86 -29.05 -13.25
C THR A 126 32.50 -28.78 -13.90
N ASP A 127 31.63 -27.96 -13.30
CA ASP A 127 30.33 -27.64 -13.87
C ASP A 127 30.50 -26.74 -15.11
N ASP A 128 29.62 -26.91 -16.10
CA ASP A 128 29.50 -25.94 -17.20
C ASP A 128 29.33 -24.52 -16.63
N PRO A 129 30.04 -23.50 -17.16
CA PRO A 129 29.94 -22.12 -16.70
C PRO A 129 28.50 -21.59 -16.54
N LEU A 130 27.58 -21.99 -17.43
CA LEU A 130 26.16 -21.61 -17.35
C LEU A 130 25.44 -22.32 -16.21
N VAL A 131 25.71 -23.62 -16.01
CA VAL A 131 25.15 -24.40 -14.90
C VAL A 131 25.64 -23.86 -13.56
N ALA A 132 26.93 -23.51 -13.46
CA ALA A 132 27.51 -22.88 -12.28
C ALA A 132 26.84 -21.53 -11.96
N GLN A 133 26.55 -20.71 -12.98
CA GLN A 133 25.82 -19.45 -12.80
C GLN A 133 24.37 -19.67 -12.34
N LEU A 134 23.65 -20.61 -12.94
CA LEU A 134 22.27 -20.97 -12.56
C LEU A 134 22.19 -21.44 -11.11
N LYS A 135 23.12 -22.30 -10.69
CA LYS A 135 23.22 -22.76 -9.29
C LYS A 135 23.47 -21.59 -8.32
N ARG A 136 24.40 -20.69 -8.64
CA ARG A 136 24.66 -19.47 -7.85
C ARG A 136 23.43 -18.58 -7.76
N LEU A 137 22.73 -18.38 -8.87
CA LEU A 137 21.53 -17.56 -8.90
C LEU A 137 20.43 -18.19 -8.02
N HIS A 138 20.15 -19.47 -8.20
CA HIS A 138 19.15 -20.19 -7.42
C HIS A 138 19.38 -20.06 -5.91
N ASN A 139 20.61 -20.32 -5.45
CA ASN A 139 20.99 -20.22 -4.04
C ASN A 139 20.86 -18.79 -3.48
N LEU A 140 20.93 -17.76 -4.34
CA LEU A 140 20.82 -16.36 -3.94
C LEU A 140 19.38 -15.81 -4.01
N LEU A 141 18.49 -16.41 -4.81
CA LEU A 141 17.14 -15.91 -5.06
C LEU A 141 16.32 -15.67 -3.78
N PRO A 142 16.27 -16.61 -2.80
CA PRO A 142 15.45 -16.43 -1.59
C PRO A 142 15.90 -15.25 -0.72
N LEU A 143 17.22 -15.05 -0.59
CA LEU A 143 17.77 -13.94 0.18
C LEU A 143 17.66 -12.61 -0.58
N GLN A 144 17.86 -12.65 -1.90
CA GLN A 144 17.75 -11.47 -2.76
C GLN A 144 16.31 -10.96 -2.84
N SER A 145 15.29 -11.82 -2.84
CA SER A 145 13.88 -11.40 -2.89
C SER A 145 13.52 -10.51 -1.68
N ILE A 146 13.93 -10.89 -0.47
CA ILE A 146 13.68 -10.13 0.76
C ILE A 146 14.47 -8.80 0.74
N ARG A 147 15.74 -8.84 0.33
CA ARG A 147 16.59 -7.63 0.24
C ARG A 147 16.06 -6.64 -0.81
N LYS A 148 15.66 -7.13 -1.98
CA LYS A 148 15.07 -6.30 -3.04
C LYS A 148 13.71 -5.75 -2.63
N ALA A 149 12.84 -6.54 -2.00
CA ALA A 149 11.55 -6.06 -1.49
C ALA A 149 11.72 -4.90 -0.49
N ARG A 150 12.70 -4.99 0.43
CA ARG A 150 13.02 -3.87 1.34
C ARG A 150 13.53 -2.63 0.61
N THR A 151 14.31 -2.81 -0.45
CA THR A 151 14.85 -1.71 -1.24
C THR A 151 13.73 -1.01 -2.02
N TYR A 152 12.83 -1.78 -2.64
CA TYR A 152 11.65 -1.24 -3.33
C TYR A 152 10.72 -0.50 -2.37
N ALA A 153 10.52 -1.01 -1.15
CA ALA A 153 9.75 -0.29 -0.13
C ALA A 153 10.38 1.07 0.22
N LYS A 154 11.71 1.16 0.41
CA LYS A 154 12.38 2.44 0.67
C LYS A 154 12.19 3.44 -0.47
N VAL A 155 12.32 3.00 -1.71
CA VAL A 155 12.06 3.84 -2.89
C VAL A 155 10.59 4.28 -2.92
N ALA A 156 9.67 3.35 -2.65
CA ALA A 156 8.24 3.65 -2.60
C ALA A 156 7.90 4.68 -1.52
N TYR A 157 8.47 4.60 -0.30
CA TYR A 157 8.31 5.65 0.71
C TYR A 157 8.89 6.99 0.27
N GLY A 158 10.02 7.01 -0.44
CA GLY A 158 10.57 8.24 -0.99
C GLY A 158 9.62 8.90 -1.99
N VAL A 159 9.05 8.11 -2.89
CA VAL A 159 8.04 8.58 -3.85
C VAL A 159 6.78 9.03 -3.12
N ASP A 160 6.27 8.22 -2.18
CA ASP A 160 5.08 8.52 -1.38
C ASP A 160 5.23 9.83 -0.59
N ALA A 161 6.38 10.06 0.03
CA ALA A 161 6.70 11.30 0.71
C ALA A 161 6.61 12.50 -0.23
N VAL A 162 7.07 12.39 -1.48
CA VAL A 162 6.96 13.46 -2.47
C VAL A 162 5.49 13.72 -2.82
N PHE A 163 4.70 12.68 -3.10
CA PHE A 163 3.27 12.83 -3.39
C PHE A 163 2.50 13.48 -2.23
N CYS A 164 2.75 13.01 -1.01
CA CYS A 164 2.09 13.54 0.18
C CYS A 164 2.60 14.95 0.53
N THR A 165 3.86 15.30 0.26
CA THR A 165 4.37 16.67 0.44
C THR A 165 3.71 17.65 -0.55
N ILE A 166 3.44 17.22 -1.78
CA ILE A 166 2.73 18.06 -2.76
C ILE A 166 1.26 18.23 -2.35
N ALA A 167 0.61 17.17 -1.86
CA ALA A 167 -0.79 17.22 -1.44
C ALA A 167 -1.01 17.95 -0.10
N TYR A 168 -0.07 17.81 0.83
CA TYR A 168 -0.09 18.37 2.18
C TYR A 168 1.21 19.16 2.40
N PRO A 169 1.33 20.35 1.79
CA PRO A 169 2.56 21.14 1.85
C PRO A 169 2.86 21.53 3.31
N PRO A 170 4.05 21.18 3.84
CA PRO A 170 4.45 21.52 5.22
C PRO A 170 4.56 23.02 5.48
N ILE A 171 4.65 23.84 4.43
CA ILE A 171 4.61 25.29 4.50
C ILE A 171 3.45 25.76 3.62
N PRO A 172 2.49 26.53 4.16
CA PRO A 172 1.36 27.04 3.39
C PRO A 172 1.82 27.84 2.17
N GLY A 173 1.46 27.37 0.96
CA GLY A 173 1.82 28.02 -0.31
C GLY A 173 3.30 27.92 -0.69
N GLY A 174 4.09 27.14 0.05
CA GLY A 174 5.51 26.97 -0.19
C GLY A 174 5.88 25.70 -0.94
N ASP A 175 7.01 25.76 -1.65
CA ASP A 175 7.61 24.61 -2.33
C ASP A 175 8.57 23.84 -1.41
N ILE A 176 9.00 22.66 -1.86
CA ILE A 176 10.02 21.83 -1.17
C ILE A 176 11.31 22.63 -0.87
N GLY A 177 11.69 23.55 -1.75
CA GLY A 177 12.86 24.41 -1.53
C GLY A 177 12.68 25.36 -0.33
N GLN A 178 11.47 25.87 -0.11
CA GLN A 178 11.17 26.70 1.06
C GLN A 178 11.20 25.89 2.34
N LEU A 179 10.77 24.62 2.29
CA LEU A 179 10.88 23.70 3.43
C LEU A 179 12.34 23.50 3.84
N LEU A 180 13.23 23.24 2.88
CA LEU A 180 14.66 23.10 3.15
C LEU A 180 15.25 24.39 3.75
N PHE A 181 14.87 25.55 3.22
CA PHE A 181 15.31 26.84 3.74
C PHE A 181 14.85 27.08 5.19
N VAL A 182 13.58 26.81 5.49
CA VAL A 182 13.01 26.94 6.85
C VAL A 182 13.69 25.98 7.83
N LEU A 183 14.02 24.76 7.41
CA LEU A 183 14.74 23.79 8.23
C LEU A 183 16.18 24.25 8.53
N VAL A 184 16.89 24.76 7.52
CA VAL A 184 18.27 25.25 7.67
C VAL A 184 18.32 26.51 8.54
N THR A 185 17.35 27.41 8.38
CA THR A 185 17.27 28.67 9.15
C THR A 185 16.65 28.50 10.53
N GLY A 186 16.13 27.31 10.87
CA GLY A 186 15.54 27.00 12.17
C GLY A 186 14.18 27.66 12.42
N GLN A 187 13.48 28.13 11.38
CA GLN A 187 12.21 28.85 11.50
C GLN A 187 11.00 27.90 11.67
N LEU A 188 11.03 27.03 12.67
CA LEU A 188 10.05 25.95 12.86
C LEU A 188 8.59 26.42 13.07
N HIS A 189 8.38 27.69 13.39
CA HIS A 189 7.05 28.27 13.57
C HIS A 189 6.29 28.47 12.23
N LEU A 190 6.99 28.45 11.09
CA LEU A 190 6.40 28.53 9.76
C LEU A 190 5.89 27.17 9.25
N ILE A 191 6.21 26.10 9.97
CA ILE A 191 5.81 24.75 9.60
C ILE A 191 4.37 24.50 10.07
N ASP A 192 3.51 24.11 9.15
CA ASP A 192 2.19 23.58 9.46
C ASP A 192 2.33 22.13 9.94
N TRP A 193 2.43 21.97 11.27
CA TRP A 193 2.51 20.68 11.92
C TRP A 193 1.27 19.81 11.69
N GLY A 194 0.12 20.40 11.37
CA GLY A 194 -1.09 19.68 10.99
C GLY A 194 -0.93 18.98 9.65
N ALA A 195 -0.43 19.68 8.64
CA ALA A 195 -0.11 19.11 7.33
C ALA A 195 0.97 18.02 7.44
N VAL A 196 2.01 18.25 8.24
CA VAL A 196 3.06 17.25 8.51
C VAL A 196 2.49 16.01 9.18
N ALA A 197 1.64 16.17 10.19
CA ALA A 197 1.00 15.04 10.86
C ALA A 197 0.11 14.25 9.89
N LEU A 198 -0.66 14.94 9.06
CA LEU A 198 -1.52 14.30 8.06
C LEU A 198 -0.69 13.51 7.05
N MET A 199 0.42 14.09 6.55
CA MET A 199 1.37 13.41 5.67
C MET A 199 1.89 12.11 6.29
N VAL A 200 2.37 12.17 7.53
CA VAL A 200 2.89 10.98 8.24
C VAL A 200 1.78 9.94 8.44
N ILE A 201 0.58 10.38 8.83
CA ILE A 201 -0.57 9.47 8.99
C ILE A 201 -0.90 8.80 7.67
N THR A 202 -1.01 9.53 6.57
CA THR A 202 -1.31 8.96 5.24
C THR A 202 -0.27 7.93 4.82
N MET A 203 1.02 8.21 5.03
CA MET A 203 2.10 7.29 4.65
C MET A 203 2.07 5.96 5.44
N PHE A 204 1.74 5.99 6.74
CA PHE A 204 1.91 4.81 7.61
C PHE A 204 0.62 4.15 8.07
N CYS A 205 -0.55 4.77 7.90
CA CYS A 205 -1.80 4.24 8.46
C CYS A 205 -2.18 2.86 7.90
N VAL A 206 -1.96 2.62 6.59
CA VAL A 206 -2.27 1.33 5.95
C VAL A 206 -1.38 0.22 6.49
N GLU A 207 -0.12 0.51 6.79
CA GLU A 207 0.81 -0.46 7.37
C GLU A 207 0.45 -0.80 8.81
N ILE A 208 0.05 0.20 9.59
CA ILE A 208 -0.45 -0.01 10.96
C ILE A 208 -1.69 -0.90 10.91
N LEU A 209 -2.66 -0.59 10.04
CA LEU A 209 -3.85 -1.41 9.86
C LEU A 209 -3.52 -2.84 9.43
N LEU A 210 -2.60 -3.01 8.49
CA LEU A 210 -2.17 -4.32 8.04
C LEU A 210 -1.54 -5.12 9.18
N ASN A 211 -0.62 -4.51 9.94
CA ASN A 211 0.03 -5.17 11.08
C ASN A 211 -0.99 -5.58 12.15
N ILE A 212 -1.96 -4.71 12.46
CA ILE A 212 -3.07 -5.03 13.37
C ILE A 212 -3.90 -6.19 12.83
N GLY A 213 -4.26 -6.17 11.54
CA GLY A 213 -5.03 -7.22 10.88
C GLY A 213 -4.32 -8.57 10.86
N LEU A 214 -3.02 -8.57 10.57
CA LEU A 214 -2.17 -9.76 10.60
C LEU A 214 -2.04 -10.33 12.02
N TRP A 215 -1.78 -9.47 13.01
CA TRP A 215 -1.72 -9.86 14.42
C TRP A 215 -3.05 -10.46 14.93
N TRP A 216 -4.18 -9.86 14.54
CA TRP A 216 -5.50 -10.39 14.87
C TRP A 216 -5.74 -11.76 14.21
N ALA A 217 -5.34 -11.92 12.95
CA ALA A 217 -5.45 -13.18 12.23
C ALA A 217 -4.59 -14.30 12.85
N GLU A 218 -3.40 -13.99 13.35
CA GLU A 218 -2.59 -14.93 14.12
C GLU A 218 -3.26 -15.28 15.45
N THR A 219 -3.67 -14.29 16.23
CA THR A 219 -4.29 -14.49 17.55
C THR A 219 -5.55 -15.35 17.46
N THR A 220 -6.39 -15.13 16.45
CA THR A 220 -7.60 -15.93 16.23
C THR A 220 -7.32 -17.37 15.77
N ARG A 221 -6.13 -17.67 15.21
CA ARG A 221 -5.70 -19.05 14.94
C ARG A 221 -5.27 -19.78 16.21
N TYR A 222 -4.63 -19.08 17.14
CA TYR A 222 -4.19 -19.67 18.43
C TYR A 222 -5.34 -19.91 19.41
N LEU A 223 -6.44 -19.17 19.30
CA LEU A 223 -7.64 -19.32 20.14
C LEU A 223 -8.62 -20.40 19.63
N LYS A 224 -8.31 -21.09 18.53
CA LYS A 224 -9.08 -22.23 18.01
C LYS A 224 -8.43 -23.55 18.41
#